data_AF-A0A0R2FP15-F1
#
_entry.id   AF-A0A0R2FP15-F1
#
_cell.length_a   1.000
_cell.length_b   1.000
_cell.length_c   1.000
_cell.angle_alpha   90.00
_cell.angle_beta   90.00
_cell.angle_gamma   90.00
#
_symmetry.space_group_name_H-M   'P 1'
#
loop_
_entity.id
_entity.type
_entity.pdbx_description
1 polymer ?
#
loop_
_entity_poly.entity_id
_entity_poly.type
_entity_poly.pdbx_seq_one_letter_code
_entity_poly.pdbx_strand_id
1 'polypeptide(L)' 'MNIDHDQATASQFQVQGIPTFLIKKDGQIVSHMVGARPKPDFEAELKKALA' A
#
# COMPACT_ATOMS: atom_id res chain seq x y z
N MET A 1 10.01 -3.05 0.03
CA MET A 1 10.63 -1.90 -0.66
C MET A 1 11.11 -0.95 0.42
N ASN A 2 12.36 -0.48 0.35
CA ASN A 2 12.86 0.52 1.28
C ASN A 2 12.87 1.88 0.56
N ILE A 3 12.09 2.84 1.06
CA ILE A 3 11.96 4.15 0.42
C ILE A 3 13.26 4.96 0.43
N ASP A 4 14.19 4.69 1.37
CA ASP A 4 15.47 5.38 1.43
C ASP A 4 16.34 5.06 0.20
N HIS A 5 16.21 3.84 -0.31
CA HIS A 5 16.89 3.38 -1.53
C HIS A 5 16.06 3.61 -2.79
N ASP A 6 14.73 3.59 -2.67
CA ASP A 6 13.78 3.58 -3.80
C ASP A 6 12.93 4.87 -3.85
N GLN A 7 13.53 6.05 -3.65
CA GLN A 7 12.82 7.33 -3.54
C GLN A 7 11.97 7.69 -4.76
N ALA A 8 12.45 7.35 -5.97
CA ALA A 8 11.70 7.59 -7.21
C ALA A 8 10.39 6.80 -7.23
N THR A 9 10.44 5.52 -6.83
CA THR A 9 9.28 4.65 -6.73
C THR A 9 8.32 5.13 -5.63
N ALA A 10 8.85 5.60 -4.50
CA ALA A 10 8.03 6.19 -3.44
C ALA A 10 7.28 7.44 -3.92
N SER A 11 7.93 8.28 -4.71
CA SER A 11 7.35 9.48 -5.33
C SER A 11 6.29 9.13 -6.38
N GLN A 12 6.56 8.12 -7.22
CA GLN A 12 5.61 7.62 -8.22
C GLN A 12 4.30 7.13 -7.59
N PHE A 13 4.38 6.47 -6.44
CA PHE A 13 3.20 6.01 -5.69
C PHE A 13 2.68 7.02 -4.67
N GLN A 14 3.21 8.25 -4.67
CA GLN A 14 2.77 9.33 -3.78
C GLN A 14 2.81 8.94 -2.29
N VAL A 15 3.86 8.24 -1.87
CA VAL A 15 4.05 7.86 -0.47
C VAL A 15 4.40 9.12 0.34
N GLN A 16 3.46 9.59 1.16
CA GLN A 16 3.61 10.82 1.96
C GLN A 16 4.07 10.55 3.41
N GLY A 17 4.02 9.30 3.86
CA GLY A 17 4.41 8.90 5.21
C GLY A 17 4.65 7.40 5.32
N ILE A 18 5.41 6.99 6.32
CA ILE A 18 5.71 5.58 6.60
C ILE A 18 5.06 5.11 7.91
N PRO A 19 4.59 3.84 7.99
CA PRO A 19 4.50 2.88 6.89
C PRO A 19 3.32 3.20 5.95
N THR A 20 3.49 2.87 4.66
CA THR A 20 2.41 2.92 3.64
C THR A 20 2.31 1.56 2.96
N PHE A 21 1.08 1.08 2.78
CA PHE A 21 0.75 -0.18 2.14
C PHE A 21 -0.09 0.08 0.91
N LEU A 22 0.30 -0.51 -0.22
CA LEU A 22 -0.41 -0.44 -1.49
C LEU A 22 -0.83 -1.85 -1.88
N ILE A 23 -2.12 -2.04 -2.19
CA ILE A 23 -2.62 -3.31 -2.73
C ILE A 23 -2.79 -3.13 -4.23
N LYS A 24 -2.18 -4.03 -5.01
CA LYS A 24 -2.32 -4.08 -6.46
C LYS A 24 -3.09 -5.33 -6.89
N LYS A 25 -4.03 -5.16 -7.83
CA LYS A 25 -4.73 -6.25 -8.54
C LYS A 25 -4.60 -5.98 -10.03
N ASP A 26 -4.18 -6.98 -10.81
CA ASP A 26 -4.04 -6.88 -12.27
C ASP A 26 -3.20 -5.68 -12.75
N GLY A 27 -2.13 -5.37 -12.00
CA GLY A 27 -1.23 -4.25 -12.28
C GLY A 27 -1.75 -2.87 -11.84
N GLN A 28 -3.00 -2.77 -11.38
CA GLN A 28 -3.61 -1.51 -10.91
C GLN A 28 -3.62 -1.44 -9.38
N ILE A 29 -3.44 -0.24 -8.82
CA ILE A 29 -3.54 -0.01 -7.37
C ILE A 29 -5.02 0.06 -7.01
N VAL A 30 -5.46 -0.86 -6.14
CA VAL A 30 -6.85 -0.96 -5.70
C VAL A 30 -7.05 -0.51 -4.24
N SER A 31 -5.96 -0.35 -3.48
CA SER A 31 -6.01 0.22 -2.12
C SER A 31 -4.71 0.93 -1.77
N HIS A 32 -4.84 2.02 -1.00
CA HIS A 32 -3.74 2.82 -0.48
C HIS A 32 -4.00 3.10 1.01
N MET A 33 -3.17 2.51 1.87
CA MET A 33 -3.27 2.63 3.32
C MET A 33 -2.02 3.30 3.88
N VAL A 34 -2.19 4.45 4.53
CA VAL A 34 -1.12 5.13 5.26
C VAL A 34 -1.26 4.86 6.75
N GLY A 35 -0.13 4.64 7.42
CA GLY A 35 -0.03 4.39 8.85
C GLY A 35 -0.10 2.91 9.24
N ALA A 36 0.32 2.63 10.48
CA ALA A 36 0.21 1.30 11.05
C ALA A 36 -1.26 0.95 11.33
N ARG A 37 -1.64 -0.29 11.05
CA ARG A 37 -3.01 -0.79 11.22
C ARG A 37 -3.00 -2.19 11.84
N PRO A 38 -4.09 -2.61 12.51
CA PRO A 38 -4.19 -3.96 13.04
C PRO A 38 -4.50 -4.98 11.93
N LYS A 39 -4.20 -6.26 12.20
CA LYS A 39 -4.42 -7.37 11.26
C LYS A 39 -5.82 -7.42 10.62
N PRO A 40 -6.93 -7.22 11.34
CA PRO A 40 -8.27 -7.30 10.76
C PRO A 40 -8.51 -6.30 9.62
N ASP A 41 -7.91 -5.11 9.69
CA ASP A 41 -8.03 -4.09 8.65
C ASP A 41 -7.41 -4.57 7.33
N PHE A 42 -6.22 -5.18 7.41
CA PHE A 42 -5.55 -5.75 6.24
C PHE A 42 -6.35 -6.91 5.64
N GLU A 43 -6.93 -7.78 6.47
CA GLU A 43 -7.78 -8.87 6.00
C GLU A 43 -9.02 -8.36 5.25
N ALA A 44 -9.64 -7.28 5.74
CA ALA A 44 -10.78 -6.67 5.09
C ALA A 44 -10.41 -6.08 3.72
N GLU A 45 -9.30 -5.34 3.63
CA GLU A 45 -8.83 -4.74 2.37
C GLU A 45 -8.42 -5.79 1.34
N LEU A 46 -7.75 -6.87 1.77
CA LEU A 46 -7.42 -7.99 0.89
C LEU A 46 -8.67 -8.72 0.38
N LYS A 47 -9.68 -8.94 1.23
CA LYS A 47 -10.96 -9.54 0.81
C LYS A 47 -11.66 -8.69 -0.25
N LYS A 48 -11.68 -7.35 -0.09
CA LYS A 48 -12.24 -6.43 -1.09
C LYS A 48 -11.49 -6.53 -2.42
N ALA A 49 -10.17 -6.64 -2.38
CA ALA A 49 -9.35 -6.75 -3.58
C ALA A 49 -9.50 -8.11 -4.29
N LEU A 50 -9.80 -9.20 -3.57
CA LEU A 50 -9.96 -10.54 -4.14
C LEU A 50 -11.37 -10.83 -4.67
N ALA A 51 -12.37 -10.07 -4.25
CA ALA A 51 -13.72 -10.09 -4.83
C ALA A 51 -13.70 -9.64 -6.30
#